data_AF-A0A3S3HAK6-F1
#
_entry.id   AF-A0A3S3HAK6-F1
#
_cell.length_a   1.000
_cell.length_b   1.000
_cell.length_c   1.000
_cell.angle_alpha   90.00
_cell.angle_beta   90.00
_cell.angle_gamma   90.00
#
_symmetry.space_group_name_H-M   'P 1'
#
loop_
_entity.id
_entity.type
_entity.pdbx_description
1 polymer ?
#
loop_
_entity_poly.entity_id
_entity_poly.type
_entity_poly.pdbx_seq_one_letter_code
_entity_poly.pdbx_strand_id
1 'polypeptide(L)' 'MRLPTYISSEDLDMLAAALNDHCQAWRIPVGAEREEVARLIMVLFDSGIDDPDDMKAALIAARRIHA' A
#
# COMPACT_ATOMS: atom_id res chain seq x y z
N MET A 1 -19.43 -12.03 9.00
CA MET A 1 -19.64 -11.01 7.95
C MET A 1 -18.67 -9.89 8.23
N ARG A 2 -17.63 -9.75 7.40
CA ARG A 2 -16.76 -8.56 7.43
C ARG A 2 -17.56 -7.49 6.70
N LEU A 3 -18.03 -6.46 7.41
CA LEU A 3 -18.64 -5.28 6.78
C LEU A 3 -17.61 -4.71 5.79
N PRO A 4 -18.03 -4.12 4.65
CA PRO A 4 -17.08 -3.44 3.80
C PRO A 4 -16.34 -2.42 4.67
N THR A 5 -15.02 -2.55 4.75
CA THR A 5 -14.15 -1.59 5.43
C THR A 5 -14.41 -0.27 4.75
N TYR A 6 -15.19 0.59 5.39
CA TYR A 6 -15.45 1.92 4.88
C TYR A 6 -14.10 2.64 4.88
N ILE A 7 -13.58 2.90 3.69
CA ILE A 7 -12.33 3.66 3.54
C ILE A 7 -12.74 5.13 3.54
N SER A 8 -12.32 5.87 4.56
CA SER A 8 -12.58 7.30 4.59
C SER A 8 -11.79 8.02 3.49
N SER A 9 -12.12 9.27 3.20
CA SER A 9 -11.33 10.07 2.27
C SER A 9 -9.88 10.22 2.75
N GLU A 10 -9.68 10.33 4.07
CA GLU A 10 -8.36 10.46 4.68
C GLU A 10 -7.53 9.19 4.51
N ASP A 11 -8.15 8.03 4.72
CA ASP A 11 -7.50 6.74 4.46
C ASP A 11 -7.17 6.59 2.98
N LEU A 12 -8.07 6.98 2.07
CA LEU A 12 -7.81 6.94 0.62
C LEU A 12 -6.61 7.82 0.24
N ASP A 13 -6.52 9.03 0.79
CA ASP A 13 -5.40 9.95 0.56
C ASP A 13 -4.08 9.36 1.08
N MET A 14 -4.11 8.75 2.26
CA MET A 14 -2.96 8.05 2.85
C MET A 14 -2.49 6.86 2.01
N LEU A 15 -3.42 6.00 1.56
CA LEU A 15 -3.09 4.84 0.71
C LEU A 15 -2.55 5.28 -0.67
N ALA A 16 -3.12 6.34 -1.25
CA ALA A 16 -2.65 6.91 -2.50
C ALA A 16 -1.24 7.51 -2.38
N ALA A 17 -0.97 8.21 -1.27
CA ALA A 17 0.37 8.72 -0.97
C ALA A 17 1.38 7.59 -0.80
N ALA A 18 1.05 6.56 -0.01
CA ALA A 18 1.91 5.39 0.19
C ALA A 18 2.26 4.67 -1.13
N LEU A 19 1.27 4.52 -2.02
CA LEU A 19 1.48 3.94 -3.36
C LEU A 19 2.43 4.80 -4.20
N ASN A 20 2.19 6.11 -4.28
CA ASN A 20 3.01 7.02 -5.08
C ASN A 20 4.44 7.07 -4.55
N ASP A 21 4.62 7.21 -3.24
CA ASP A 21 5.93 7.27 -2.60
C ASP A 21 6.72 5.98 -2.82
N HIS A 22 6.07 4.82 -2.66
CA HIS A 22 6.73 3.54 -2.90
C HIS A 22 7.12 3.39 -4.39
N CYS A 23 6.20 3.65 -5.31
CA CYS A 23 6.51 3.55 -6.73
C CYS A 23 7.62 4.52 -7.15
N GLN A 24 7.63 5.74 -6.62
CA GLN A 24 8.68 6.72 -6.91
C GLN A 24 10.04 6.30 -6.34
N ALA A 25 10.07 5.84 -5.07
CA ALA A 25 11.31 5.40 -4.41
C ALA A 25 11.98 4.23 -5.15
N TRP A 26 11.18 3.31 -5.70
CA TRP A 26 11.66 2.12 -6.39
C TRP A 26 11.65 2.23 -7.92
N ARG A 27 11.31 3.40 -8.47
CA ARG A 27 11.17 3.67 -9.91
C ARG A 27 10.26 2.66 -10.63
N ILE A 28 9.18 2.25 -9.96
CA ILE A 28 8.20 1.32 -10.51
C ILE A 28 7.39 2.04 -11.60
N PRO A 29 7.41 1.54 -12.85
CA PRO A 29 6.65 2.15 -13.94
C PRO A 29 5.14 1.93 -13.74
N VAL A 30 4.34 2.72 -14.44
CA VAL A 30 2.91 2.45 -14.54
C VAL A 30 2.72 1.12 -15.27
N GLY A 31 1.94 0.21 -14.70
CA GLY A 31 1.69 -1.12 -15.24
C GLY A 31 1.43 -2.16 -14.16
N ALA A 32 1.60 -3.44 -14.52
CA ALA A 32 1.26 -4.57 -13.65
C ALA A 32 1.96 -4.54 -12.28
N GLU A 33 3.24 -4.14 -12.22
CA GLU A 33 3.98 -4.05 -10.94
C GLU A 33 3.36 -3.02 -9.99
N ARG A 34 2.89 -1.88 -10.52
CA ARG A 34 2.18 -0.86 -9.71
C ARG A 34 0.83 -1.37 -9.21
N GLU A 35 0.12 -2.15 -10.01
CA GLU A 35 -1.16 -2.78 -9.59
C GLU A 35 -0.95 -3.84 -8.51
N GLU A 36 0.17 -4.57 -8.54
CA GLU A 36 0.56 -5.49 -7.47
C GLU A 36 0.85 -4.75 -6.16
N VAL A 37 1.58 -3.64 -6.22
CA VAL A 37 1.82 -2.78 -5.05
C VAL A 37 0.51 -2.22 -4.50
N ALA A 38 -0.39 -1.74 -5.35
CA ALA A 38 -1.70 -1.25 -4.93
C ALA A 38 -2.54 -2.34 -4.23
N ARG A 39 -2.53 -3.57 -4.76
CA ARG A 39 -3.18 -4.72 -4.11
C ARG A 39 -2.56 -5.06 -2.77
N LEU A 40 -1.23 -5.02 -2.66
CA LEU A 40 -0.52 -5.26 -1.41
C LEU A 40 -0.90 -4.21 -0.36
N ILE A 41 -0.94 -2.93 -0.72
CA ILE A 41 -1.37 -1.83 0.16
C ILE A 41 -2.78 -2.10 0.72
N MET A 42 -3.72 -2.50 -0.14
CA MET A 42 -5.09 -2.83 0.29
C MET A 42 -5.14 -4.00 1.29
N VAL A 43 -4.31 -5.03 1.07
CA VAL A 43 -4.21 -6.19 1.99
C VAL A 43 -3.62 -5.77 3.34
N LEU A 44 -2.58 -4.94 3.33
CA LEU A 44 -1.96 -4.41 4.55
C LEU A 44 -2.94 -3.55 5.34
N PHE A 45 -3.67 -2.68 4.66
CA PHE A 45 -4.71 -1.83 5.26
C PHE A 45 -5.84 -2.67 5.88
N ASP A 46 -6.37 -3.66 5.14
CA ASP A 46 -7.38 -4.58 5.69
C ASP A 46 -6.84 -5.40 6.87
N SER A 47 -5.53 -5.61 6.94
CA SER A 47 -4.89 -6.30 8.07
C SER A 47 -4.70 -5.40 9.30
N GLY A 48 -5.09 -4.13 9.23
CA GLY A 48 -5.02 -3.15 10.31
C GLY A 48 -3.77 -2.28 10.31
N ILE A 49 -3.04 -2.20 9.19
CA ILE A 49 -1.96 -1.23 9.02
C ILE A 49 -2.55 0.04 8.40
N ASP A 50 -2.96 0.97 9.25
CA ASP A 50 -3.57 2.25 8.88
C ASP A 50 -2.66 3.46 9.17
N ASP A 51 -1.49 3.24 9.76
CA ASP A 51 -0.46 4.26 9.90
C ASP A 51 0.45 4.37 8.65
N PRO A 52 0.75 5.58 8.15
CA PRO A 52 1.59 5.79 6.97
C PRO A 52 3.02 5.24 7.10
N ASP A 53 3.65 5.38 8.26
CA ASP A 53 5.03 4.94 8.49
C ASP A 53 5.11 3.41 8.57
N ASP A 54 4.13 2.78 9.23
CA ASP A 54 4.01 1.33 9.29
C ASP A 54 3.71 0.73 7.90
N MET A 55 2.83 1.36 7.12
CA MET A 55 2.54 0.97 5.73
C MET A 55 3.82 0.97 4.89
N LYS A 56 4.61 2.05 4.99
CA LYS A 56 5.87 2.17 4.27
C LYS A 56 6.88 1.10 4.70
N ALA A 57 7.03 0.85 6.00
CA ALA A 57 7.90 -0.19 6.52
C ALA A 57 7.50 -1.58 6.02
N ALA A 58 6.20 -1.89 6.04
CA ALA A 58 5.65 -3.15 5.56
C ALA A 58 5.89 -3.36 4.05
N LEU A 59 5.72 -2.32 3.24
CA LEU A 59 6.01 -2.38 1.79
C LEU A 59 7.49 -2.65 1.50
N ILE A 60 8.41 -2.02 2.25
CA ILE A 60 9.85 -2.28 2.12
C ILE A 60 10.18 -3.72 2.53
N ALA A 61 9.57 -4.22 3.61
CA ALA A 61 9.76 -5.59 4.08
C ALA A 61 9.25 -6.62 3.07
N ALA A 62 8.06 -6.40 2.50
CA ALA A 62 7.48 -7.28 1.49
C ALA A 62 8.37 -7.39 0.24
N ARG A 63 8.95 -6.27 -0.22
CA ARG A 63 9.85 -6.29 -1.39
C ARG A 63 11.15 -7.04 -1.14
N ARG A 64 11.71 -7.01 0.09
CA ARG A 64 12.92 -7.79 0.44
C ARG A 64 12.72 -9.30 0.36
N ILE A 65 11.49 -9.79 0.47
CA ILE A 65 11.17 -11.21 0.35
C ILE A 65 11.16 -11.66 -1.12
N HIS A 66 10.96 -10.72 -2.05
CA HIS A 66 10.86 -10.96 -3.50
C HIS A 66 12.07 -10.48 -4.32
N ALA A 67 13.15 -10.02 -3.65
CA ALA A 67 14.41 -9.60 -4.28
C ALA A 67 15.45 -10.73 -4.24
#